data_AF-K4K316-F1
#
_entry.id   AF-K4K316-F1
#
_cell.length_a   1.000
_cell.length_b   1.000
_cell.length_c   1.000
_cell.angle_alpha   90.00
_cell.angle_beta   90.00
_cell.angle_gamma   90.00
#
_symmetry.space_group_name_H-M   'P 1'
#
loop_
_entity.id
_entity.type
_entity.pdbx_description
1 polymer ?
#
loop_
_entity_poly.entity_id
_entity_poly.type
_entity_poly.pdbx_seq_one_letter_code
_entity_poly.pdbx_strand_id
1 'polypeptide(L)'
;GPGCPVCIMPKGRLDDAIALAQMPEVIFTTFGDVMRVPGGKSNLLEARAKGADIRMVYSPLDALAIAKANPDRQVVFFAIGFETTPP
;
A
#
# COMPACT_ATOMS: atom_id res chain seq x y z
N GLY A 1 16.41 5.20 -18.03
CA GLY A 1 15.33 5.81 -17.25
C GLY A 1 15.51 5.48 -15.77
N PRO A 2 14.83 6.17 -14.83
CA PRO A 2 14.95 5.87 -13.42
C PRO A 2 14.36 4.48 -13.14
N GLY A 3 15.24 3.48 -13.07
CA GLY A 3 14.89 2.04 -13.08
C GLY A 3 14.31 1.50 -11.76
N CYS A 4 13.68 2.35 -10.95
CA CYS A 4 13.13 1.99 -9.66
C CYS A 4 11.83 2.77 -9.41
N PRO A 5 10.63 2.16 -9.54
CA PRO A 5 9.34 2.84 -9.39
C PRO A 5 9.14 3.42 -7.99
N VAL A 6 9.71 2.75 -6.99
CA VAL A 6 9.73 3.22 -5.60
C VAL A 6 10.52 4.52 -5.45
N CYS A 7 11.66 4.63 -6.13
CA CYS A 7 12.62 5.71 -5.97
C CYS A 7 12.13 7.06 -6.52
N ILE A 8 11.09 7.05 -7.36
CA ILE A 8 10.49 8.25 -7.96
C ILE A 8 9.07 8.53 -7.47
N MET A 9 8.60 7.82 -6.44
CA MET A 9 7.24 8.00 -5.94
C MET A 9 7.05 9.39 -5.33
N PRO A 10 6.04 10.17 -5.74
CA PRO A 10 5.74 11.46 -5.12
C PRO A 10 5.34 11.27 -3.66
N LYS A 11 5.95 12.04 -2.75
CA LYS A 11 5.66 11.96 -1.31
C LYS A 11 4.16 12.10 -0.98
N GLY A 12 3.47 13.02 -1.67
CA GLY A 12 2.03 13.22 -1.48
C GLY A 12 1.20 11.97 -1.75
N ARG A 13 1.58 11.15 -2.75
CA ARG A 13 0.89 9.89 -3.04
C ARG A 13 1.04 8.88 -1.91
N LEU A 14 2.20 8.87 -1.26
CA LEU A 14 2.43 8.00 -0.12
C LEU A 14 1.76 8.52 1.15
N ASP A 15 1.67 9.84 1.33
CA ASP A 15 0.91 10.45 2.42
C ASP A 15 -0.58 10.08 2.31
N ASP A 16 -1.16 10.14 1.11
CA ASP A 16 -2.54 9.68 0.86
C ASP A 16 -2.71 8.19 1.18
N ALA A 17 -1.75 7.36 0.78
CA ALA A 17 -1.74 5.92 1.09
C ALA A 17 -1.68 5.66 2.61
N ILE A 18 -0.85 6.41 3.34
CA ILE A 18 -0.74 6.29 4.80
C ILE A 18 -2.04 6.74 5.48
N ALA A 19 -2.68 7.81 4.99
CA ALA A 19 -3.95 8.27 5.51
C ALA A 19 -5.07 7.24 5.31
N LEU A 20 -5.14 6.61 4.13
CA LEU A 20 -6.06 5.51 3.85
C LEU A 20 -5.80 4.30 4.75
N ALA A 21 -4.54 3.94 4.96
CA ALA A 21 -4.18 2.80 5.80
C ALA A 21 -4.56 2.97 7.28
N GLN A 22 -4.69 4.21 7.76
CA GLN A 22 -5.08 4.51 9.14
C GLN A 22 -6.59 4.49 9.38
N MET A 23 -7.41 4.35 8.33
CA MET A 23 -8.86 4.25 8.47
C MET A 23 -9.24 2.92 9.14
N PRO A 24 -10.04 2.93 10.24
CA PRO A 24 -10.31 1.72 11.03
C PRO A 24 -10.97 0.57 10.26
N GLU A 25 -11.72 0.85 9.21
CA GLU A 25 -12.45 -0.08 8.34
C GLU A 25 -11.60 -0.64 7.19
N VAL A 26 -10.41 -0.07 6.96
CA VAL A 26 -9.55 -0.41 5.83
C VAL A 26 -8.61 -1.56 6.19
N ILE A 27 -8.42 -2.47 5.24
CA ILE A 27 -7.27 -3.38 5.17
C ILE A 27 -6.44 -2.90 3.99
N PHE A 28 -5.29 -2.31 4.29
CA PHE A 28 -4.43 -1.74 3.27
C PHE A 28 -3.41 -2.79 2.81
N THR A 29 -3.31 -2.99 1.52
CA THR A 29 -2.43 -4.00 0.92
C THR A 29 -1.47 -3.34 -0.06
N THR A 30 -0.19 -3.75 -0.02
CA THR A 30 0.85 -3.19 -0.88
C THR A 30 2.01 -4.18 -1.01
N PHE A 31 2.92 -3.93 -1.95
CA PHE A 31 4.16 -4.66 -2.04
C PHE A 31 5.14 -4.28 -0.91
N GLY A 32 6.00 -5.23 -0.52
CA GLY A 32 6.92 -5.05 0.61
C GLY A 32 7.98 -3.96 0.41
N ASP A 33 8.34 -3.66 -0.84
CA ASP A 33 9.28 -2.59 -1.22
C ASP A 33 8.74 -1.18 -0.95
N VAL A 34 7.42 -0.99 -0.92
CA VAL A 34 6.77 0.29 -0.58
C VAL A 34 6.80 0.59 0.92
N MET A 35 6.96 -0.43 1.77
CA MET A 35 6.74 -0.29 3.22
C MET A 35 7.67 0.71 3.91
N ARG A 36 8.90 0.85 3.41
CA ARG A 36 9.95 1.72 3.99
C ARG A 36 10.11 3.05 3.25
N VAL A 37 9.30 3.30 2.22
CA VAL A 37 9.39 4.54 1.45
C VAL A 37 8.98 5.70 2.36
N PRO A 38 9.76 6.78 2.45
CA PRO A 38 9.41 7.90 3.31
C PRO A 38 8.31 8.74 2.66
N GLY A 39 7.23 8.98 3.40
CA GLY A 39 6.23 10.00 3.07
C GLY A 39 6.69 11.38 3.51
N GLY A 40 5.75 12.31 3.65
CA GLY A 40 5.98 13.62 4.25
C GLY A 40 6.26 13.54 5.75
N LYS A 41 5.52 12.70 6.49
CA LYS A 41 5.61 12.62 7.96
C LYS A 41 5.99 11.25 8.53
N SER A 42 5.74 10.17 7.80
CA SER A 42 5.98 8.79 8.23
C SER A 42 6.07 7.86 7.01
N ASN A 43 6.20 6.56 7.24
CA ASN A 43 6.08 5.52 6.21
C ASN A 43 5.00 4.48 6.59
N LEU A 44 4.67 3.57 5.67
CA LEU A 44 3.67 2.53 5.89
C LEU A 44 4.09 1.54 6.99
N LEU A 45 5.39 1.29 7.17
CA LEU A 45 5.89 0.43 8.25
C LEU A 45 5.62 1.04 9.63
N GLU A 46 5.82 2.34 9.80
CA GLU A 46 5.47 3.08 11.02
C GLU A 46 3.96 3.13 11.25
N ALA A 47 3.16 3.33 10.20
CA ALA A 47 1.71 3.30 10.31
C ALA A 47 1.22 1.91 10.80
N ARG A 48 1.82 0.83 10.27
CA ARG A 48 1.54 -0.54 10.72
C ARG A 48 1.90 -0.74 12.19
N ALA A 49 3.07 -0.24 12.62
CA ALA A 49 3.50 -0.29 14.01
C ALA A 49 2.57 0.48 14.96
N LYS A 50 1.84 1.48 14.44
CA LYS A 50 0.80 2.24 15.18
C LYS A 50 -0.58 1.59 15.16
N GLY A 51 -0.73 0.40 14.57
CA GLY A 51 -1.98 -0.37 14.58
C GLY A 51 -2.81 -0.31 13.30
N ALA A 52 -2.33 0.33 12.23
CA ALA A 52 -2.96 0.22 10.91
C ALA A 52 -2.92 -1.23 10.40
N ASP A 53 -4.03 -1.74 9.86
CA ASP A 53 -4.07 -3.08 9.24
C ASP A 53 -3.46 -2.99 7.83
N ILE A 54 -2.13 -3.09 7.79
CA ILE A 54 -1.33 -3.09 6.57
C ILE A 54 -0.78 -4.50 6.34
N ARG A 55 -1.14 -5.11 5.20
CA ARG A 55 -0.73 -6.45 4.81
C ARG A 55 0.14 -6.39 3.56
N MET A 56 1.36 -6.91 3.66
CA MET A 56 2.23 -7.05 2.50
C MET A 56 1.73 -8.19 1.63
N VAL A 57 1.63 -7.96 0.33
CA VAL A 57 1.21 -8.95 -0.66
C VAL A 57 2.29 -9.12 -1.72
N TYR A 58 2.27 -10.26 -2.41
CA TYR A 58 3.19 -10.57 -3.51
C TYR A 58 2.53 -10.37 -4.87
N SER A 59 1.20 -10.33 -4.92
CA SER A 59 0.43 -10.04 -6.12
C SER A 59 -0.89 -9.32 -5.81
N PRO A 60 -1.52 -8.65 -6.81
CA PRO A 60 -2.87 -8.11 -6.67
C PRO A 60 -3.93 -9.19 -6.35
N LEU A 61 -3.68 -10.45 -6.76
CA LEU A 61 -4.59 -11.57 -6.46
C LEU A 61 -4.64 -11.90 -4.97
N ASP A 62 -3.56 -11.66 -4.23
CA ASP A 62 -3.54 -11.84 -2.78
C ASP A 62 -4.46 -10.82 -2.11
N ALA A 63 -4.47 -9.57 -2.59
CA ALA A 63 -5.39 -8.54 -2.11
C ALA A 63 -6.86 -8.91 -2.39
N LEU A 64 -7.14 -9.49 -3.56
CA LEU A 64 -8.47 -10.02 -3.88
C LEU A 64 -8.87 -11.18 -2.94
N ALA A 65 -7.94 -12.09 -2.63
CA ALA A 65 -8.21 -13.17 -1.68
C ALA A 65 -8.52 -12.62 -0.27
N ILE A 66 -7.77 -11.61 0.18
CA ILE A 66 -8.03 -10.89 1.43
C ILE A 66 -9.42 -10.24 1.42
N ALA A 67 -9.80 -9.58 0.32
CA ALA A 67 -11.12 -8.98 0.17
C ALA A 67 -12.25 -10.00 0.28
N LYS A 68 -12.13 -11.15 -0.38
CA LYS A 68 -13.11 -12.24 -0.29
C LYS A 68 -13.25 -12.80 1.13
N ALA A 69 -12.16 -12.82 1.90
CA ALA A 69 -12.15 -13.31 3.27
C ALA A 69 -12.63 -12.27 4.31
N ASN A 70 -12.74 -10.98 3.93
CA ASN A 70 -13.12 -9.88 4.82
C ASN A 70 -14.23 -9.03 4.15
N PRO A 71 -15.44 -9.59 3.93
CA PRO A 71 -16.49 -8.94 3.12
C PRO A 71 -17.08 -7.68 3.76
N ASP A 72 -16.88 -7.49 5.06
CA ASP A 72 -17.31 -6.35 5.87
C ASP A 72 -16.26 -5.22 5.95
N ARG A 73 -15.11 -5.40 5.30
CA ARG A 73 -13.95 -4.49 5.35
C ARG A 73 -13.65 -3.90 3.98
N GLN A 74 -13.11 -2.69 3.96
CA GLN A 74 -12.63 -2.06 2.72
C GLN A 74 -11.20 -2.51 2.43
N VAL A 75 -10.99 -3.29 1.38
CA VAL A 75 -9.64 -3.74 1.01
C VAL A 75 -9.08 -2.86 -0.10
N VAL A 76 -7.99 -2.15 0.19
CA VAL A 76 -7.33 -1.24 -0.75
C VAL A 76 -6.00 -1.86 -1.17
N PHE A 77 -5.76 -1.99 -2.47
CA PHE A 77 -4.46 -2.39 -3.01
C PHE A 77 -3.73 -1.20 -3.61
N PHE A 78 -2.60 -0.83 -3.01
CA PHE A 78 -1.72 0.21 -3.50
C PHE A 78 -0.69 -0.40 -4.45
N ALA A 79 -1.03 -0.36 -5.74
CA ALA A 79 -0.16 -0.81 -6.80
C ALA A 79 0.97 0.19 -7.05
N ILE A 80 2.18 -0.33 -7.30
CA ILE A 80 3.31 0.45 -7.79
C ILE A 80 3.85 -0.20 -9.05
N GLY A 81 4.05 0.60 -10.10
CA GLY A 81 4.54 0.11 -11.39
C GLY A 81 4.79 1.26 -12.37
N PHE A 82 5.76 1.08 -13.25
CA PHE A 82 5.84 1.80 -14.52
C PHE A 82 4.94 1.10 -15.55
N GLU A 83 4.72 1.72 -16.71
CA GLU A 83 3.70 1.40 -17.75
C GLU A 83 3.46 -0.08 -18.16
N THR A 84 4.21 -1.07 -17.67
CA THR A 84 4.09 -2.50 -18.01
C THR A 84 3.40 -3.36 -16.95
N THR A 85 2.49 -2.79 -16.17
CA THR A 85 1.44 -3.58 -15.50
C THR A 85 0.06 -3.09 -15.97
N PRO A 86 -0.31 -3.27 -17.26
CA PRO A 86 -1.71 -3.19 -17.65
C PRO A 86 -2.50 -4.29 -16.92
N PRO A 87 -3.81 -4.05 -16.66
CA PRO A 87 -4.63 -4.79 -15.69
C PRO A 87 -4.75 -6.30 -15.96
#